data_AF-A0A963BA48-F1
#
_entry.id   AF-A0A963BA48-F1
#
_cell.length_a   1.000
_cell.length_b   1.000
_cell.length_c   1.000
_cell.angle_alpha   90.00
_cell.angle_beta   90.00
_cell.angle_gamma   90.00
#
_symmetry.space_group_name_H-M   'P 1'
#
loop_
_entity.id
_entity.type
_entity.pdbx_description
1 polymer ?
#
loop_
_entity_poly.entity_id
_entity_poly.type
_entity_poly.pdbx_seq_one_letter_code
_entity_poly.pdbx_strand_id
1 'polypeptide(L)'
;MKYMLADLSRKKSIQALAAAIPRPLDLLINNAATAVRRRRETAAGIELQFATNVLGYFWMIQACADHLSAAPAARVVNVASYWAGGLDMDDPECKLPRLAAGGTD
;
A
#
# COMPACT_ATOMS: atom_id res chain seq x y z
N MET A 1 1.69 0.43 -24.93
CA MET A 1 1.22 0.26 -23.54
C MET A 1 1.86 -1.00 -22.98
N LYS A 2 2.66 -0.90 -21.91
CA LYS A 2 3.35 -2.04 -21.29
C LYS A 2 2.62 -2.38 -20.00
N TYR A 3 2.30 -3.66 -19.80
CA TYR A 3 1.70 -4.15 -18.56
C TYR A 3 2.71 -5.02 -17.82
N MET A 4 2.69 -4.93 -16.50
CA MET A 4 3.51 -5.72 -15.61
C MET A 4 2.65 -6.17 -14.45
N LEU A 5 2.69 -7.46 -14.13
CA LEU A 5 1.89 -8.02 -13.06
C LEU A 5 2.58 -7.78 -11.72
N ALA A 6 1.82 -7.32 -10.73
CA ALA A 6 2.29 -7.21 -9.36
C ALA A 6 1.15 -7.42 -8.39
N ASP A 7 1.48 -7.99 -7.25
CA ASP A 7 0.60 -8.12 -6.09
C ASP A 7 1.11 -7.21 -4.98
N LEU A 8 0.40 -6.11 -4.75
CA LEU A 8 0.83 -5.07 -3.82
C LEU A 8 0.72 -5.52 -2.34
N SER A 9 0.02 -6.62 -2.07
CA SER A 9 0.01 -7.22 -0.73
C SER A 9 1.30 -7.97 -0.39
N ARG A 10 2.22 -8.13 -1.36
CA ARG A 10 3.47 -8.87 -1.21
C ARG A 10 4.70 -8.03 -1.57
N LYS A 11 5.50 -7.65 -0.55
CA LYS A 11 6.74 -6.87 -0.72
C LYS A 11 7.68 -7.43 -1.80
N LYS A 12 7.88 -8.75 -1.87
CA LYS A 12 8.73 -9.39 -2.89
C LYS A 12 8.20 -9.17 -4.33
N SER A 13 6.87 -9.17 -4.51
CA SER A 13 6.27 -8.90 -5.82
C SER A 13 6.52 -7.46 -6.26
N ILE A 14 6.46 -6.51 -5.32
CA ILE A 14 6.77 -5.10 -5.56
C ILE A 14 8.24 -4.91 -5.95
N GLN A 15 9.16 -5.57 -5.23
CA GLN A 15 10.58 -5.50 -5.54
C GLN A 15 10.89 -6.06 -6.94
N ALA A 16 10.26 -7.18 -7.31
CA ALA A 16 10.39 -7.76 -8.64
C ALA A 16 9.83 -6.84 -9.74
N LEU A 17 8.70 -6.18 -9.49
CA LEU A 17 8.15 -5.16 -10.38
C LEU A 17 9.14 -4.01 -10.56
N ALA A 18 9.61 -3.41 -9.47
CA ALA A 18 10.51 -2.26 -9.49
C ALA A 18 11.81 -2.55 -10.24
N ALA A 19 12.39 -3.75 -10.06
CA ALA A 19 13.60 -4.16 -10.79
C ALA A 19 13.43 -4.23 -12.32
N ALA A 20 12.20 -4.36 -12.82
CA ALA A 20 11.89 -4.45 -14.25
C ALA A 20 11.28 -3.16 -14.83
N ILE A 21 11.11 -2.11 -14.02
CA ILE A 21 10.68 -0.77 -14.46
C ILE A 21 11.90 -0.03 -15.06
N PRO A 22 11.79 0.59 -16.25
CA PRO A 22 12.85 1.43 -16.80
C PRO A 22 13.10 2.68 -15.95
N ARG A 23 14.33 3.21 -16.00
CA ARG A 23 14.70 4.48 -15.37
C ARG A 23 14.83 5.60 -16.42
N PRO A 24 14.49 6.86 -16.09
CA PRO A 24 13.94 7.33 -14.81
C PRO A 24 12.42 7.08 -14.67
N LEU A 25 11.88 7.27 -13.47
CA LEU A 25 10.43 7.24 -13.20
C LEU A 25 9.96 8.64 -12.78
N ASP A 26 9.21 9.32 -13.65
CA ASP A 26 8.73 10.68 -13.36
C ASP A 26 7.53 10.71 -12.41
N LEU A 27 6.69 9.67 -12.43
CA LEU A 27 5.45 9.63 -11.67
C LEU A 27 5.15 8.22 -11.15
N LEU A 28 4.98 8.11 -9.84
CA LEU A 28 4.43 6.92 -9.18
C LEU A 28 3.05 7.24 -8.63
N ILE A 29 2.01 6.55 -9.14
CA ILE A 29 0.64 6.68 -8.64
C ILE A 29 0.29 5.41 -7.86
N ASN A 30 0.28 5.52 -6.54
CA ASN A 30 -0.20 4.47 -5.64
C ASN A 30 -1.73 4.54 -5.56
N ASN A 31 -2.40 3.81 -6.45
CA ASN A 31 -3.86 3.79 -6.57
C ASN A 31 -4.49 2.41 -6.28
N ALA A 32 -3.76 1.33 -6.50
CA ALA A 32 -4.31 -0.01 -6.35
C ALA A 32 -4.59 -0.34 -4.88
N ALA A 33 -5.86 -0.53 -4.54
CA ALA A 33 -6.32 -0.78 -3.18
C ALA A 33 -7.34 -1.92 -3.13
N THR A 34 -7.54 -2.47 -1.93
CA THR A 34 -8.59 -3.45 -1.63
C THR A 34 -9.51 -2.95 -0.52
N ALA A 35 -10.77 -3.39 -0.52
CA ALA A 35 -11.79 -3.01 0.45
C ALA A 35 -12.58 -4.26 0.88
N VAL A 36 -12.00 -5.07 1.78
CA VAL A 36 -12.62 -6.30 2.25
C VAL A 36 -13.45 -6.06 3.51
N ARG A 37 -14.65 -6.64 3.57
CA ARG A 37 -15.57 -6.50 4.73
C ARG A 37 -15.14 -7.27 5.96
N ARG A 38 -14.39 -8.36 5.78
CA ARG A 38 -13.91 -9.22 6.85
C ARG A 38 -12.39 -9.22 6.82
N ARG A 39 -11.77 -9.25 8.01
CA ARG A 39 -10.32 -9.36 8.16
C ARG A 39 -9.83 -10.60 7.40
N ARG A 40 -8.86 -10.39 6.52
CA ARG A 40 -8.13 -11.45 5.80
C ARG A 40 -6.66 -11.20 5.99
N GLU A 41 -5.87 -12.25 5.97
CA GLU A 41 -4.42 -12.13 6.03
C GLU A 41 -3.79 -12.51 4.69
N THR A 42 -2.69 -11.85 4.38
CA THR A 42 -1.75 -12.27 3.35
C THR A 42 -1.04 -13.56 3.76
N ALA A 43 -0.33 -14.21 2.83
CA ALA A 43 0.51 -15.36 3.14
C ALA A 43 1.64 -15.05 4.16
N ALA A 44 1.92 -13.77 4.43
CA ALA A 44 2.90 -13.33 5.42
C ALA A 44 2.27 -13.03 6.79
N GLY A 45 0.98 -13.29 6.99
CA GLY A 45 0.26 -13.03 8.25
C GLY A 45 -0.10 -11.56 8.48
N ILE A 46 0.04 -10.70 7.47
CA ILE A 46 -0.32 -9.28 7.57
C ILE A 46 -1.78 -9.10 7.13
N GLU A 47 -2.55 -8.29 7.84
CA GLU A 47 -3.90 -7.92 7.40
C GLU A 47 -3.92 -7.36 5.97
N LEU A 48 -4.84 -7.84 5.13
CA LEU A 48 -4.82 -7.66 3.68
C LEU A 48 -4.98 -6.19 3.23
N GLN A 49 -5.86 -5.40 3.87
CA GLN A 49 -6.01 -3.98 3.54
C GLN A 49 -4.81 -3.17 3.98
N PHE A 50 -4.29 -3.43 5.18
CA PHE A 50 -3.08 -2.79 5.69
C PHE A 50 -1.87 -3.13 4.81
N ALA A 51 -1.72 -4.40 4.43
CA ALA A 51 -0.68 -4.87 3.52
C ALA A 51 -0.76 -4.19 2.15
N THR A 52 -1.96 -4.03 1.59
CA THR A 52 -2.13 -3.52 0.22
C THR A 52 -2.13 -1.99 0.16
N ASN A 53 -2.94 -1.35 1.01
CA ASN A 53 -3.29 0.07 0.89
C ASN A 53 -2.34 0.99 1.67
N VAL A 54 -1.57 0.45 2.62
CA VAL A 54 -0.62 1.21 3.45
C VAL A 54 0.80 0.73 3.21
N LEU A 55 1.09 -0.53 3.57
CA LEU A 55 2.44 -1.08 3.42
C LEU A 55 2.83 -1.24 1.94
N GLY A 56 1.90 -1.64 1.08
CA GLY A 56 2.12 -1.74 -0.36
C GLY A 56 2.56 -0.43 -0.98
N TYR A 57 1.94 0.68 -0.58
CA TYR A 57 2.31 2.03 -1.05
C TYR A 57 3.69 2.42 -0.55
N PHE A 58 3.95 2.18 0.74
CA PHE A 58 5.25 2.43 1.35
C PHE A 58 6.37 1.61 0.68
N TRP A 59 6.16 0.32 0.45
CA TRP A 59 7.11 -0.55 -0.22
C TRP A 59 7.34 -0.17 -1.68
N MET A 60 6.30 0.27 -2.41
CA MET A 60 6.45 0.78 -3.78
C MET A 60 7.35 2.01 -3.82
N ILE A 61 7.14 2.98 -2.91
CA ILE A 61 7.98 4.18 -2.82
C ILE A 61 9.43 3.81 -2.53
N GLN A 62 9.68 2.91 -1.57
CA GLN A 62 11.02 2.44 -1.26
C GLN A 62 11.69 1.72 -2.45
N ALA A 63 10.96 0.78 -3.09
CA ALA A 63 11.51 -0.01 -4.18
C ALA A 63 11.81 0.82 -5.43
N CYS A 64 11.05 1.90 -5.66
CA CYS A 64 11.23 2.82 -6.78
C CYS A 64 12.09 4.04 -6.43
N ALA A 65 12.70 4.13 -5.23
CA ALA A 65 13.45 5.31 -4.79
C ALA A 65 14.52 5.75 -5.79
N ASP A 66 15.39 4.84 -6.23
CA ASP A 66 16.44 5.15 -7.22
C ASP A 66 15.87 5.56 -8.59
N HIS A 67 14.68 5.05 -8.95
CA HIS A 67 14.03 5.38 -10.21
C HIS A 67 13.48 6.81 -10.18
N LEU A 68 12.85 7.16 -9.06
CA LEU A 68 12.29 8.49 -8.80
C LEU A 68 13.41 9.51 -8.67
N SER A 69 14.48 9.22 -7.92
CA SER A 69 15.61 10.15 -7.74
C SER A 69 16.40 10.43 -9.03
N ALA A 70 16.30 9.56 -10.03
CA ALA A 70 16.91 9.79 -11.35
C ALA A 70 16.11 10.77 -12.22
N ALA A 71 14.83 11.02 -11.93
CA ALA A 71 14.01 11.99 -12.65
C ALA A 71 14.22 13.41 -12.08
N PRO A 72 14.34 14.45 -12.93
CA PRO A 72 14.57 15.83 -12.47
C PRO A 72 13.48 16.41 -11.56
N ALA A 73 12.25 15.92 -11.69
CA ALA A 73 11.07 16.44 -10.99
C ALA A 73 10.07 15.33 -10.65
N ALA A 74 10.56 14.20 -10.12
CA ALA A 74 9.72 13.06 -9.80
C ALA A 74 8.61 13.38 -8.79
N ARG A 75 7.46 12.71 -8.95
CA ARG A 75 6.31 12.85 -8.04
C ARG A 75 5.77 11.50 -7.60
N VAL A 76 5.32 11.45 -6.35
CA VAL A 76 4.56 10.34 -5.79
C VAL A 76 3.16 10.84 -5.45
N VAL A 77 2.14 10.13 -5.92
CA VAL A 77 0.73 10.40 -5.62
C VAL A 77 0.14 9.19 -4.91
N ASN A 78 -0.27 9.37 -3.66
CA ASN A 78 -1.02 8.37 -2.92
C ASN A 78 -2.51 8.69 -3.02
N VAL A 79 -3.28 7.76 -3.60
CA VAL A 79 -4.73 7.89 -3.69
C VAL A 79 -5.34 7.33 -2.40
N ALA A 80 -5.99 8.21 -1.64
CA ALA A 80 -6.71 7.89 -0.42
C ALA A 80 -8.23 8.01 -0.63
N SER A 81 -9.00 7.64 0.40
CA SER A 81 -10.46 7.83 0.42
C SER A 81 -10.88 8.55 1.69
N TYR A 82 -12.07 9.15 1.68
CA TYR A 82 -12.66 9.82 2.84
C TYR A 82 -12.69 8.92 4.10
N TRP A 83 -12.82 7.60 3.91
CA TRP A 83 -12.94 6.62 4.98
C TRP A 83 -11.59 6.04 5.47
N ALA A 84 -10.46 6.53 4.96
CA ALA A 84 -9.13 6.01 5.29
C ALA A 84 -8.54 6.55 6.62
N GLY A 85 -9.39 7.07 7.51
CA GLY A 85 -9.00 7.64 8.80
C GLY A 85 -9.26 6.71 10.00
N GLY A 86 -8.81 7.14 11.19
CA GLY A 86 -9.07 6.43 12.45
C GLY A 86 -8.23 5.16 12.65
N LEU A 87 -6.98 5.16 12.16
CA LEU A 87 -6.06 4.05 12.40
C LEU A 87 -5.75 3.95 13.90
N ASP A 88 -6.05 2.80 14.49
CA ASP A 88 -5.57 2.45 15.82
C ASP A 88 -4.08 2.12 15.74
N MET A 89 -3.25 2.88 16.45
CA MET A 89 -1.80 2.71 16.42
C MET A 89 -1.34 1.53 17.28
N ASP A 90 -2.15 1.11 18.26
CA ASP A 90 -1.88 -0.07 19.08
C ASP A 90 -2.33 -1.36 18.38
N ASP A 91 -3.25 -1.27 17.42
CA ASP A 91 -3.70 -2.38 16.59
C ASP A 91 -3.91 -1.99 15.11
N PRO A 92 -2.84 -1.66 14.37
CA PRO A 92 -2.93 -1.18 12.99
C PRO A 92 -3.47 -2.24 12.01
N GLU A 93 -3.45 -3.51 12.41
CA GLU A 93 -3.91 -4.66 11.62
C GLU A 93 -5.32 -5.15 12.03
N CYS A 94 -6.00 -4.44 12.92
CA CYS A 94 -7.33 -4.80 13.44
C CYS A 94 -7.39 -6.27 13.93
N LYS A 95 -6.35 -6.75 14.61
CA LYS A 95 -6.28 -8.11 15.19
C LYS A 95 -7.24 -8.27 16.35
N LEU A 96 -7.46 -7.21 17.12
CA LEU A 96 -8.33 -7.20 18.27
C LEU A 96 -9.79 -7.06 17.81
N PRO A 97 -10.74 -7.71 18.50
CA PRO A 97 -12.15 -7.40 18.30
C PRO A 97 -12.36 -5.91 18.56
N ARG A 98 -13.05 -5.21 17.65
CA ARG A 98 -13.56 -3.88 17.98
C ARG A 98 -14.48 -4.05 19.17
N LEU A 99 -14.05 -3.59 20.35
CA LEU A 99 -14.96 -3.36 21.45
C LEU A 99 -16.07 -2.48 20.88
N ALA A 100 -17.33 -2.90 21.02
CA ALA A 100 -18.45 -2.07 20.61
C ALA A 100 -18.25 -0.72 21.31
N ALA A 101 -17.88 0.31 20.54
CA ALA A 101 -17.77 1.64 21.07
C ALA A 101 -19.16 1.95 21.63
N GLY A 102 -19.24 2.03 22.96
CA GLY A 102 -20.41 2.57 23.63
C GLY A 102 -20.61 3.96 23.08
N GLY A 103 -21.59 4.11 22.20
CA GLY A 103 -21.97 5.41 21.69
C GLY A 103 -22.43 6.26 22.85
N THR A 104 -21.82 7.41 23.00
CA THR A 104 -22.49 8.60 23.50
C THR A 104 -22.12 9.73 22.57
N ASP A 105 -23.16 10.39 22.09
CA ASP A 105 -23.22 11.53 21.19
C ASP A 105 -22.18 12.63 21.43
#